data_AF-A0A0B6Z0R1-F1
#
_entry.id   AF-A0A0B6Z0R1-F1
#
_cell.length_a   1.000
_cell.length_b   1.000
_cell.length_c   1.000
_cell.angle_alpha   90.00
_cell.angle_beta   90.00
_cell.angle_gamma   90.00
#
_symmetry.space_group_name_H-M   'P 1'
#
loop_
_entity.id
_entity.type
_entity.pdbx_description
1 polymer ?
#
loop_
_entity_poly.entity_id
_entity_poly.type
_entity_poly.pdbx_seq_one_letter_code
_entity_poly.pdbx_strand_id
1 'polypeptide(L)'
;LKIFSAQLNFDFVIKEVEDGKWGSVNKVTKQWNGLVKDLLDNEGDIVLTSLKINPERASAVRFSVPFLETGIKIIVALRDG
;
A
#
# COMPACT_ATOMS: atom_id res chain seq x y z
N LEU A 1 -5.96 -3.46 12.17
CA LEU A 1 -5.50 -4.85 12.44
C LEU A 1 -6.18 -5.48 13.64
N LYS A 2 -6.13 -4.90 14.85
CA LYS A 2 -6.78 -5.49 16.04
C LYS A 2 -8.26 -5.88 15.84
N ILE A 3 -9.05 -5.02 15.19
CA ILE A 3 -10.46 -5.32 14.87
C ILE A 3 -10.58 -6.55 13.96
N PHE A 4 -9.78 -6.60 12.89
CA PHE A 4 -9.78 -7.74 11.96
C PHE A 4 -9.32 -9.03 12.64
N SER A 5 -8.25 -8.97 13.44
CA SER A 5 -7.72 -10.11 14.19
C SER A 5 -8.78 -10.71 15.12
N ALA A 6 -9.53 -9.88 15.85
CA ALA A 6 -10.61 -10.36 16.71
C ALA A 6 -11.81 -10.94 15.94
N GLN A 7 -12.17 -10.35 14.78
CA GLN A 7 -13.33 -10.78 14.00
C GLN A 7 -13.06 -12.04 13.14
N LEU A 8 -11.84 -12.16 12.62
CA LEU A 8 -11.43 -13.24 11.73
C LEU A 8 -10.57 -14.29 12.45
N ASN A 9 -10.27 -14.08 13.73
CA ASN A 9 -9.55 -14.99 14.62
C ASN A 9 -8.16 -15.41 14.09
N PHE A 10 -7.32 -14.42 13.80
CA PHE A 10 -5.92 -14.61 13.38
C PHE A 10 -4.93 -13.77 14.20
N ASP A 11 -3.73 -14.30 14.38
CA ASP A 11 -2.59 -13.57 14.94
C ASP A 11 -1.83 -12.83 13.83
N PHE A 12 -1.19 -11.71 14.19
CA PHE A 12 -0.45 -10.90 13.23
C PHE A 12 0.86 -10.38 13.82
N VAL A 13 1.84 -10.25 12.94
CA VAL A 13 3.09 -9.53 13.20
C VAL A 13 3.16 -8.37 12.22
N ILE A 14 3.54 -7.19 12.70
CA ILE A 14 3.69 -6.00 11.86
C ILE A 14 5.15 -5.93 11.44
N LYS A 15 5.41 -6.01 10.14
CA LYS A 15 6.73 -5.78 9.52
C LYS A 15 6.66 -4.46 8.72
N GLU A 16 7.74 -3.69 8.78
CA GLU A 16 7.95 -2.55 7.89
C GLU A 16 8.69 -3.02 6.63
N VAL A 17 8.31 -2.48 5.47
CA VAL A 17 8.95 -2.81 4.19
C VAL A 17 10.41 -2.40 4.20
N GLU A 18 11.30 -3.29 3.78
CA GLU A 18 12.75 -3.09 3.91
C GLU A 18 13.27 -1.93 3.05
N ASP A 19 12.69 -1.72 1.88
CA ASP A 19 13.13 -0.68 0.94
C ASP A 19 12.42 0.68 1.14
N GLY A 20 11.43 0.76 2.05
CA GLY A 20 10.64 1.96 2.31
C GLY A 20 9.72 2.41 1.16
N LYS A 21 9.51 1.59 0.12
CA LYS A 21 8.76 1.96 -1.08
C LYS A 21 7.36 1.38 -1.08
N TRP A 22 6.47 2.07 -1.81
CA TRP A 22 5.05 1.75 -1.87
C TRP A 22 4.68 0.66 -2.87
N GLY A 23 5.55 0.36 -3.83
CA GLY A 23 5.22 -0.50 -4.97
C GLY A 23 5.03 0.26 -6.28
N SER A 24 6.08 0.22 -7.08
CA SER A 24 6.15 0.67 -8.46
C SER A 24 6.88 -0.39 -9.29
N VAL A 25 6.41 -0.61 -10.51
CA VAL A 25 7.07 -1.55 -11.43
C VAL A 25 8.21 -0.85 -12.17
N ASN A 26 9.36 -1.51 -12.23
CA ASN A 26 10.43 -1.09 -13.12
C ASN A 26 10.04 -1.44 -14.56
N LYS A 27 9.93 -0.43 -15.43
CA LYS A 27 9.48 -0.63 -16.82
C LYS A 27 10.45 -1.46 -17.67
N VAL A 28 11.74 -1.49 -17.32
CA VAL A 28 12.80 -2.21 -18.01
C VAL A 28 12.86 -3.66 -17.53
N THR A 29 13.03 -3.87 -16.22
CA THR A 29 13.17 -5.23 -15.65
C THR A 29 11.84 -5.94 -15.43
N LYS A 30 10.71 -5.21 -15.52
CA LYS A 30 9.35 -5.67 -15.22
C LYS A 30 9.15 -6.17 -13.78
N GLN A 31 10.06 -5.81 -12.87
CA GLN A 31 9.99 -6.20 -11.47
C GLN A 31 9.30 -5.14 -10.63
N TRP A 32 8.54 -5.60 -9.64
CA TRP A 32 7.96 -4.76 -8.59
C TRP A 32 8.98 -4.46 -7.49
N ASN A 33 8.73 -3.39 -6.74
CA ASN A 33 9.48 -3.06 -5.52
C ASN A 33 8.53 -2.86 -4.34
N GLY A 34 9.10 -2.59 -3.16
CA GLY A 34 8.40 -2.28 -1.92
C GLY A 34 7.22 -3.17 -1.59
N LEU A 35 6.16 -2.57 -1.06
CA LEU A 35 5.00 -3.31 -0.55
C LEU A 35 4.37 -4.27 -1.56
N VAL A 36 4.38 -3.94 -2.86
CA VAL A 36 3.84 -4.84 -3.89
C VAL A 36 4.78 -6.02 -4.12
N LYS A 37 6.10 -5.81 -4.07
CA LYS A 37 7.08 -6.89 -4.17
C LYS A 37 6.98 -7.83 -2.98
N ASP A 38 6.90 -7.31 -1.75
CA ASP A 38 6.81 -8.14 -0.54
C ASP A 38 5.58 -9.07 -0.58
N LEU A 39 4.46 -8.61 -1.14
CA LEU A 39 3.28 -9.44 -1.37
C LEU A 39 3.51 -10.52 -2.44
N LEU A 40 4.20 -10.18 -3.53
CA LEU A 40 4.49 -11.12 -4.62
C LEU A 40 5.52 -12.18 -4.23
N ASP A 41 6.49 -11.81 -3.40
CA ASP A 41 7.56 -12.68 -2.90
C ASP A 41 7.12 -13.49 -1.67
N ASN A 42 5.87 -13.33 -1.21
CA ASN A 42 5.29 -13.94 0.00
C ASN A 42 6.05 -13.61 1.29
N GLU A 43 6.68 -12.43 1.36
CA GLU A 43 7.26 -11.91 2.60
C GLU A 43 6.22 -11.31 3.55
N GLY A 44 5.03 -10.97 3.02
CA GLY A 44 3.89 -10.55 3.81
C GLY A 44 2.57 -11.04 3.20
N ASP A 45 1.63 -11.43 4.06
CA ASP A 45 0.32 -11.93 3.61
C ASP A 45 -0.63 -10.79 3.23
N ILE A 46 -0.54 -9.67 3.95
CA ILE A 46 -1.45 -8.52 3.81
C ILE A 46 -0.66 -7.23 3.98
N VAL A 47 -0.87 -6.28 3.05
CA VAL A 47 -0.42 -4.90 3.20
C VAL A 47 -1.59 -4.05 3.70
N LEU A 48 -1.45 -3.49 4.90
CA LEU A 48 -2.40 -2.53 5.45
C LEU A 48 -1.77 -1.13 5.49
N THR A 49 -2.08 -0.30 4.50
CA THR A 49 -1.61 1.09 4.45
C THR A 49 -2.53 1.97 3.58
N SER A 50 -2.28 3.28 3.56
CA SER A 50 -2.94 4.24 2.68
C SER A 50 -2.36 4.18 1.26
N LEU A 51 -2.58 3.06 0.56
CA LEU A 51 -2.09 2.86 -0.80
C LEU A 51 -3.14 3.27 -1.84
N LYS A 52 -2.76 4.12 -2.80
CA LYS A 52 -3.66 4.44 -3.93
C LYS A 52 -3.87 3.20 -4.81
N ILE A 53 -5.13 2.89 -5.09
CA ILE A 53 -5.54 1.91 -6.08
C ILE A 53 -5.32 2.51 -7.46
N ASN A 54 -4.55 1.82 -8.30
CA ASN A 54 -4.35 2.18 -9.71
C ASN A 54 -4.34 0.92 -10.58
N PRO A 55 -4.54 1.03 -11.91
CA PRO A 55 -4.61 -0.13 -12.79
C PRO A 55 -3.34 -0.98 -12.81
N GLU A 56 -2.17 -0.35 -12.71
CA GLU A 56 -0.88 -1.04 -12.73
C GLU A 56 -0.71 -1.93 -11.51
N ARG A 57 -1.08 -1.47 -10.31
CA ARG A 57 -1.04 -2.28 -9.08
C ARG A 57 -2.14 -3.32 -9.07
N ALA A 58 -3.33 -3.00 -9.57
CA ALA A 58 -4.45 -3.92 -9.62
C ALA A 58 -4.21 -5.11 -10.57
N SER A 59 -3.24 -5.03 -11.48
CA SER A 59 -2.82 -6.16 -12.31
C SER A 59 -1.89 -7.14 -11.58
N ALA A 60 -1.24 -6.72 -10.50
CA ALA A 60 -0.31 -7.53 -9.72
C ALA A 60 -0.91 -8.03 -8.40
N VAL A 61 -1.78 -7.22 -7.76
CA VAL A 61 -2.37 -7.54 -6.44
C VAL A 61 -3.87 -7.25 -6.42
N ARG A 62 -4.59 -7.92 -5.52
CA ARG A 62 -6.01 -7.67 -5.29
C ARG A 62 -6.21 -6.68 -4.14
N PHE A 63 -7.02 -5.65 -4.38
CA PHE A 63 -7.41 -4.68 -3.36
C PHE A 63 -8.73 -5.06 -2.70
N SER A 64 -8.91 -4.64 -1.44
CA SER A 64 -10.22 -4.64 -0.78
C SER A 64 -11.12 -3.55 -1.36
N VAL A 65 -12.37 -3.49 -0.88
CA VAL A 65 -13.19 -2.28 -1.08
C VAL A 65 -12.46 -1.06 -0.51
N PRO A 66 -12.49 0.09 -1.21
CA PRO A 66 -11.88 1.33 -0.69
C PRO A 66 -12.54 1.71 0.65
N PHE A 67 -11.72 1.99 1.66
CA PHE A 67 -12.19 2.45 2.98
C PHE A 67 -11.86 3.92 3.25
N LEU A 68 -11.04 4.53 2.40
CA LEU A 68 -10.62 5.92 2.49
C LEU A 68 -10.81 6.58 1.12
N GLU A 69 -11.69 7.58 1.06
CA GLU A 69 -11.77 8.47 -0.08
C GLU A 69 -10.89 9.70 0.18
N THR A 70 -10.01 10.01 -0.78
CA THR A 70 -9.16 11.20 -0.71
C THR A 70 -9.34 12.03 -1.96
N GLY A 71 -9.44 13.35 -1.78
CA GLY A 71 -9.39 14.33 -2.87
C GLY A 71 -8.02 14.99 -2.97
N ILE A 72 -7.74 15.60 -4.12
CA ILE A 72 -6.57 16.46 -4.28
C ILE A 72 -6.85 17.77 -3.53
N LYS A 73 -6.03 18.08 -2.52
CA LYS A 73 -6.06 19.38 -1.83
C LYS A 73 -4.75 20.11 -2.13
N ILE A 74 -4.85 21.38 -2.51
CA ILE A 74 -3.70 22.25 -2.72
C ILE A 74 -3.47 23.01 -1.41
N ILE A 75 -2.25 22.92 -0.88
CA ILE A 75 -1.81 23.70 0.27
C ILE A 75 -0.86 24.77 -0.26
N VAL A 76 -1.17 26.04 0.01
CA VAL A 76 -0.34 27.19 -0.37
C VAL A 76 0.17 27.92 0.88
N ALA A 77 1.39 28.42 0.82
CA ALA A 77 1.91 29.30 1.87
C ALA A 77 1.34 30.71 1.67
N LEU A 78 0.72 31.27 2.70
CA LEU A 78 0.33 32.68 2.71
C LEU A 78 1.60 33.52 2.92
N ARG A 79 1.80 34.55 2.11
CA ARG A 79 2.83 35.58 2.29
C ARG A 79 2.12 36.92 2.42
N ASP A 80 2.30 37.59 3.55
CA ASP A 80 1.91 38.99 3.71
C ASP A 80 2.99 39.87 3.05
N GLY A 81 2.54 40.84 2.25
CA GLY A 81 3.38 41.86 1.61
C GLY A 81 3.56 43.10 2.46
#